data_AF-A0A8T0QEA4-F1
#
_entry.id   AF-A0A8T0QEA4-F1
#
_cell.length_a   1.000
_cell.length_b   1.000
_cell.length_c   1.000
_cell.angle_alpha   90.00
_cell.angle_beta   90.00
_cell.angle_gamma   90.00
#
_symmetry.space_group_name_H-M   'P 1'
#
loop_
_entity.id
_entity.type
_entity.pdbx_description
1 polymer ?
#
loop_
_entity_poly.entity_id
_entity_poly.type
_entity_poly.pdbx_seq_one_letter_code
_entity_poly.pdbx_strand_id
1 'polypeptide(L)'
;MPQLDHRSAMAAAAVVLAVSLAAVLPAARAEIKTTSIVSDSRSVILFEEFGFRRGGRAAVTATGVGWKVPEGSQMKAADPTLMGFFLISNSLIYQINNESDYAEATGTAFCPLTSKYVQPLFRFKEIAPDGTGKGSLTIDADDQYTVLFSSCQDGVEVTMEVRTEMFNVRRSGAREYLPVGLLPLPGIFAAASAVHFMFLGAWLYVCAKHCRTAERIHAVMGALLLFKALKLACAAEDQWYVERTGTPHGWDVAFYVFGFFKGILLFTVIVLIGTGWSFLKPYLQEREKNVLMIIIPLQVIENIASAVIGETGPAGRDWLAWNQIFLLVDVICCCAVFFPIIWSIRNLREASKTDGKAARNLQKLTLFKQFYLVVVCYLYFTRIAASAVAAVLSYKYQWVVNASIETASLAFYVFVFYNFQPVEKNPYLYVGDDEEEAAGGQLEMESTFEI
;
A
#
# COMPACT_ATOMS: atom_id res chain seq x y z
N MET A 1 -17.32 37.03 -20.57
CA MET A 1 -17.05 35.58 -20.64
C MET A 1 -16.56 35.15 -19.26
N PRO A 2 -17.27 34.28 -18.53
CA PRO A 2 -16.75 33.81 -17.24
C PRO A 2 -15.61 32.82 -17.54
N GLN A 3 -14.42 33.11 -17.03
CA GLN A 3 -13.36 32.12 -16.96
C GLN A 3 -13.84 31.02 -16.01
N LEU A 4 -14.35 29.94 -16.59
CA LEU A 4 -14.58 28.70 -15.84
C LEU A 4 -13.25 28.31 -15.20
N ASP A 5 -13.29 28.22 -13.88
CA ASP A 5 -12.15 27.98 -13.01
C ASP A 5 -11.45 26.66 -13.39
N HIS A 6 -10.39 26.78 -14.19
CA HIS A 6 -9.64 25.66 -14.78
C HIS A 6 -9.13 24.68 -13.70
N ARG A 7 -8.99 25.16 -12.46
CA ARG A 7 -8.58 24.41 -11.27
C ARG A 7 -9.71 23.57 -10.67
N SER A 8 -10.94 24.08 -10.67
CA SER A 8 -12.13 23.31 -10.28
C SER A 8 -12.41 22.18 -11.27
N ALA A 9 -12.20 22.44 -12.57
CA ALA A 9 -12.33 21.45 -13.63
C ALA A 9 -11.26 20.35 -13.52
N MET A 10 -10.02 20.67 -13.13
CA MET A 10 -8.97 19.65 -12.92
C MET A 10 -9.19 18.80 -11.66
N ALA A 11 -9.67 19.38 -10.56
CA ALA A 11 -10.00 18.62 -9.36
C ALA A 11 -11.23 17.71 -9.58
N ALA A 12 -12.26 18.23 -10.25
CA ALA A 12 -13.41 17.43 -10.67
C ALA A 12 -13.00 16.35 -11.68
N ALA A 13 -12.12 16.67 -12.63
CA ALA A 13 -11.57 15.70 -13.56
C ALA A 13 -10.74 14.64 -12.83
N ALA A 14 -9.94 14.98 -11.81
CA ALA A 14 -9.18 14.00 -11.03
C ALA A 14 -10.08 13.08 -10.21
N VAL A 15 -11.16 13.61 -9.62
CA VAL A 15 -12.16 12.81 -8.89
C VAL A 15 -12.94 11.91 -9.86
N VAL A 16 -13.38 12.45 -10.98
CA VAL A 16 -14.06 11.69 -12.03
C VAL A 16 -13.11 10.64 -12.62
N LEU A 17 -11.85 10.96 -12.87
CA LEU A 17 -10.83 10.03 -13.37
C LEU A 17 -10.56 8.93 -12.33
N ALA A 18 -10.48 9.26 -11.04
CA ALA A 18 -10.31 8.28 -9.97
C ALA A 18 -11.53 7.34 -9.82
N VAL A 19 -12.76 7.87 -9.92
CA VAL A 19 -13.99 7.07 -9.91
C VAL A 19 -14.12 6.22 -11.18
N SER A 20 -13.71 6.77 -12.33
CA SER A 20 -13.71 6.07 -13.62
C SER A 20 -12.65 4.97 -13.66
N LEU A 21 -11.45 5.20 -13.11
CA LEU A 21 -10.41 4.17 -12.98
C LEU A 21 -10.81 3.09 -11.99
N ALA A 22 -11.47 3.46 -10.88
CA ALA A 22 -12.00 2.48 -9.92
C ALA A 22 -13.03 1.54 -10.56
N ALA A 23 -13.78 2.00 -11.57
CA ALA A 23 -14.69 1.17 -12.36
C ALA A 23 -14.00 0.28 -13.40
N VAL A 24 -12.71 0.51 -13.68
CA VAL A 24 -11.87 -0.30 -14.60
C VAL A 24 -10.98 -1.28 -13.83
N LEU A 25 -10.97 -1.21 -12.49
CA LEU A 25 -10.24 -2.19 -11.67
C LEU A 25 -10.89 -3.57 -11.85
N PRO A 26 -10.14 -4.59 -12.34
CA PRO A 26 -10.65 -5.95 -12.36
C PRO A 26 -10.98 -6.41 -10.94
N ALA A 27 -12.06 -7.20 -10.79
CA ALA A 27 -12.44 -7.80 -9.52
C ALA A 27 -11.29 -8.64 -8.95
N ALA A 28 -11.07 -8.57 -7.63
CA ALA A 28 -9.87 -9.18 -7.09
C ALA A 28 -9.79 -10.69 -7.26
N ARG A 29 -8.55 -11.15 -7.27
CA ARG A 29 -8.20 -12.58 -7.14
C ARG A 29 -7.71 -12.89 -5.74
N ALA A 30 -7.79 -14.17 -5.44
CA ALA A 30 -7.87 -14.70 -4.11
C ALA A 30 -6.67 -15.52 -3.70
N GLU A 31 -6.76 -16.30 -2.62
CA GLU A 31 -5.84 -17.43 -2.46
C GLU A 31 -5.98 -18.48 -3.58
N ILE A 32 -7.18 -18.62 -4.15
CA ILE A 32 -7.36 -19.30 -5.42
C ILE A 32 -7.15 -18.28 -6.54
N LYS A 33 -5.99 -18.32 -7.19
CA LYS A 33 -5.67 -17.43 -8.32
C LYS A 33 -5.80 -18.18 -9.64
N THR A 34 -6.24 -17.45 -10.65
CA THR A 34 -6.12 -17.87 -12.04
C THR A 34 -5.26 -16.84 -12.76
N THR A 35 -4.13 -17.22 -13.33
CA THR A 35 -3.22 -16.30 -13.99
C THR A 35 -3.03 -16.72 -15.44
N SER A 36 -3.24 -15.80 -16.36
CA SER A 36 -3.01 -16.02 -17.78
C SER A 36 -1.58 -15.62 -18.15
N ILE A 37 -0.86 -16.55 -18.75
CA ILE A 37 0.49 -16.37 -19.31
C ILE A 37 0.36 -16.45 -20.82
N VAL A 38 0.85 -15.43 -21.53
CA VAL A 38 0.76 -15.36 -22.99
C VAL A 38 2.13 -15.05 -23.57
N SER A 39 2.65 -15.98 -24.38
CA SER A 39 3.94 -15.84 -25.10
C SER A 39 5.07 -15.31 -24.20
N ASP A 40 5.28 -15.96 -23.05
CA ASP A 40 6.26 -15.55 -22.03
C ASP A 40 7.53 -16.38 -22.12
N SER A 41 8.67 -15.70 -22.23
CA SER A 41 9.99 -16.30 -22.40
C SER A 41 10.83 -16.33 -21.12
N ARG A 42 10.27 -15.93 -19.97
CA ARG A 42 10.99 -15.99 -18.68
C ARG A 42 11.31 -17.44 -18.31
N SER A 43 12.57 -17.71 -17.99
CA SER A 43 13.05 -19.02 -17.55
C SER A 43 12.49 -19.46 -16.20
N VAL A 44 12.05 -18.51 -15.37
CA VAL A 44 11.39 -18.75 -14.09
C VAL A 44 10.23 -17.75 -13.93
N ILE A 45 9.05 -18.24 -13.57
CA ILE A 45 7.86 -17.44 -13.29
C ILE A 45 7.37 -17.79 -11.87
N LEU A 46 7.35 -16.78 -11.01
CA LEU A 46 6.82 -16.87 -9.65
C LEU A 46 5.30 -16.73 -9.68
N PHE A 47 4.54 -17.72 -9.23
CA PHE A 47 3.08 -17.63 -9.22
C PHE A 47 2.52 -17.12 -7.91
N GLU A 48 2.95 -17.71 -6.80
CA GLU A 48 2.35 -17.44 -5.50
C GLU A 48 3.24 -17.95 -4.37
N GLU A 49 3.20 -17.23 -3.26
CA GLU A 49 3.86 -17.60 -2.01
C GLU A 49 2.80 -17.79 -0.92
N PHE A 50 2.88 -18.90 -0.17
CA PHE A 50 1.91 -19.20 0.88
C PHE A 50 2.58 -19.77 2.13
N GLY A 51 2.17 -19.24 3.29
CA GLY A 51 2.60 -19.71 4.59
C GLY A 51 1.83 -20.95 5.02
N PHE A 52 2.46 -22.11 5.00
CA PHE A 52 1.84 -23.40 5.34
C PHE A 52 2.08 -23.82 6.80
N ARG A 53 1.16 -24.66 7.28
CA ARG A 53 1.38 -25.61 8.38
C ARG A 53 1.48 -27.01 7.80
N ARG A 54 2.09 -27.92 8.56
CA ARG A 54 2.08 -29.35 8.26
C ARG A 54 0.66 -29.85 7.98
N GLY A 55 0.51 -30.55 6.86
CA GLY A 55 -0.78 -31.06 6.36
C GLY A 55 -1.54 -30.09 5.45
N GLY A 56 -1.02 -28.88 5.21
CA GLY A 56 -1.51 -27.99 4.17
C GLY A 56 -1.37 -28.60 2.78
N ARG A 57 -2.05 -28.01 1.79
CA ARG A 57 -2.06 -28.49 0.41
C ARG A 57 -1.80 -27.37 -0.57
N ALA A 58 -0.95 -27.64 -1.55
CA ALA A 58 -0.71 -26.79 -2.71
C ALA A 58 -1.12 -27.57 -3.97
N ALA A 59 -2.01 -27.00 -4.77
CA ALA A 59 -2.45 -27.56 -6.04
C ALA A 59 -2.28 -26.55 -7.17
N VAL A 60 -1.83 -27.04 -8.32
CA VAL A 60 -1.67 -26.26 -9.54
C VAL A 60 -2.34 -27.00 -10.68
N THR A 61 -3.15 -26.27 -11.44
CA THR A 61 -3.76 -26.73 -12.68
C THR A 61 -3.39 -25.76 -13.79
N ALA A 62 -2.77 -26.24 -14.85
CA ALA A 62 -2.50 -25.45 -16.05
C ALA A 62 -3.38 -25.95 -17.20
N THR A 63 -4.06 -25.05 -17.90
CA THR A 63 -4.94 -25.33 -19.03
C THR A 63 -4.51 -24.55 -20.25
N GLY A 64 -4.81 -25.09 -21.45
CA GLY A 64 -4.43 -24.45 -22.71
C GLY A 64 -2.92 -24.31 -22.86
N VAL A 65 -2.16 -25.26 -22.33
CA VAL A 65 -0.70 -25.19 -22.34
C VAL A 65 -0.17 -25.33 -23.77
N GLY A 66 0.57 -24.33 -24.20
CA GLY A 66 1.28 -24.31 -25.48
C GLY A 66 2.65 -23.65 -25.33
N TRP A 67 3.57 -24.03 -26.20
CA TRP A 67 4.89 -23.42 -26.27
C TRP A 67 5.31 -23.24 -27.72
N LYS A 68 6.09 -22.21 -27.98
CA LYS A 68 6.67 -21.94 -29.29
C LYS A 68 8.13 -21.53 -29.15
N VAL A 69 8.92 -21.93 -30.13
CA VAL A 69 10.31 -21.50 -30.25
C VAL A 69 10.34 -20.31 -31.21
N PRO A 70 10.88 -19.14 -30.82
CA PRO A 70 10.90 -17.94 -31.66
C PRO A 70 11.62 -18.18 -32.99
N GLU A 71 11.09 -17.56 -34.05
CA GLU A 71 11.69 -17.60 -35.39
C GLU A 71 13.08 -16.97 -35.35
N GLY A 72 14.12 -17.73 -35.75
CA GLY A 72 15.51 -17.31 -35.70
C GLY A 72 16.33 -17.83 -34.51
N SER A 73 15.72 -18.59 -33.59
CA SER A 73 16.49 -19.29 -32.56
C SER A 73 17.31 -20.46 -33.14
N GLN A 74 18.42 -20.81 -32.49
CA GLN A 74 19.23 -22.00 -32.83
C GLN A 74 18.49 -23.32 -32.51
N MET A 75 17.43 -23.25 -31.71
CA MET A 75 16.69 -24.39 -31.22
C MET A 75 15.63 -24.80 -32.26
N LYS A 76 15.61 -26.08 -32.63
CA LYS A 76 14.62 -26.61 -33.60
C LYS A 76 13.32 -27.06 -32.94
N ALA A 77 13.39 -27.51 -31.68
CA ALA A 77 12.24 -27.95 -30.89
C ALA A 77 12.55 -27.81 -29.40
N ALA A 78 11.53 -27.50 -28.60
CA ALA A 78 11.64 -27.45 -27.15
C ALA A 78 11.38 -28.83 -26.53
N ASP A 79 12.16 -29.18 -25.51
CA ASP A 79 12.01 -30.41 -24.71
C ASP A 79 10.99 -30.20 -23.57
N PRO A 80 9.83 -30.88 -23.59
CA PRO A 80 8.81 -30.75 -22.54
C PRO A 80 9.24 -31.35 -21.19
N THR A 81 10.35 -32.08 -21.11
CA THR A 81 10.87 -32.62 -19.84
C THR A 81 11.61 -31.58 -19.00
N LEU A 82 12.01 -30.47 -19.62
CA LEU A 82 12.75 -29.34 -19.04
C LEU A 82 11.85 -28.14 -18.70
N MET A 83 10.53 -28.33 -18.77
CA MET A 83 9.53 -27.34 -18.40
C MET A 83 8.56 -27.93 -17.38
N GLY A 84 8.18 -27.17 -16.37
CA GLY A 84 7.26 -27.68 -15.36
C GLY A 84 7.06 -26.76 -14.17
N PHE A 85 6.15 -27.19 -13.31
CA PHE A 85 5.84 -26.55 -12.05
C PHE A 85 6.50 -27.29 -10.91
N PHE A 86 7.01 -26.52 -9.94
CA PHE A 86 7.55 -27.06 -8.71
C PHE A 86 7.23 -26.13 -7.55
N LEU A 87 7.28 -26.70 -6.36
CA LEU A 87 7.12 -26.03 -5.09
C LEU A 87 8.46 -26.04 -4.36
N ILE A 88 8.84 -24.93 -3.76
CA ILE A 88 10.05 -24.83 -2.93
C ILE A 88 9.77 -24.13 -1.61
N SER A 89 10.42 -24.59 -0.55
CA SER A 89 10.45 -23.91 0.75
C SER A 89 11.26 -22.62 0.65
N ASN A 90 10.78 -21.50 1.17
CA ASN A 90 11.53 -20.24 1.15
C ASN A 90 12.87 -20.38 1.90
N SER A 91 12.93 -21.23 2.93
CA SER A 91 14.17 -21.55 3.62
C SER A 91 15.20 -22.28 2.75
N LEU A 92 14.83 -22.81 1.58
CA LEU A 92 15.71 -23.58 0.69
C LEU A 92 16.04 -22.85 -0.62
N ILE A 93 15.45 -21.68 -0.88
CA ILE A 93 15.71 -20.91 -2.11
C ILE A 93 17.21 -20.60 -2.28
N TYR A 94 17.91 -20.30 -1.18
CA TYR A 94 19.34 -20.03 -1.22
C TYR A 94 20.17 -21.21 -1.76
N GLN A 95 19.70 -22.46 -1.58
CA GLN A 95 20.39 -23.64 -2.10
C GLN A 95 20.27 -23.72 -3.63
N ILE A 96 19.12 -23.37 -4.19
CA ILE A 96 18.93 -23.30 -5.65
C ILE A 96 19.79 -22.20 -6.25
N ASN A 97 19.86 -21.04 -5.60
CA ASN A 97 20.73 -19.95 -6.06
C ASN A 97 22.20 -20.39 -6.03
N ASN A 98 22.64 -21.07 -4.96
CA ASN A 98 24.01 -21.59 -4.87
C ASN A 98 24.32 -22.67 -5.94
N GLU A 99 23.37 -23.57 -6.24
CA GLU A 99 23.53 -24.54 -7.34
C GLU A 99 23.59 -23.85 -8.71
N SER A 100 22.80 -22.80 -8.90
CA SER A 100 22.81 -21.97 -10.11
C SER A 100 24.15 -21.23 -10.27
N ASP A 101 24.62 -20.55 -9.23
CA ASP A 101 25.89 -19.80 -9.22
C ASP A 101 27.08 -20.72 -9.49
N TYR A 102 27.07 -21.92 -8.89
CA TYR A 102 28.09 -22.93 -9.14
C TYR A 102 28.09 -23.39 -10.61
N ALA A 103 26.91 -23.66 -11.17
CA ALA A 103 26.78 -24.11 -12.54
C ALA A 103 27.25 -23.05 -13.55
N GLU A 104 26.93 -21.78 -13.29
CA GLU A 104 27.44 -20.64 -14.06
C GLU A 104 28.98 -20.56 -14.00
N ALA A 105 29.56 -20.68 -12.81
CA ALA A 105 31.01 -20.67 -12.61
C ALA A 105 31.73 -21.84 -13.33
N THR A 106 31.07 -23.00 -13.45
CA THR A 106 31.63 -24.18 -14.16
C THR A 106 31.24 -24.26 -15.62
N GLY A 107 30.46 -23.32 -16.15
CA GLY A 107 29.98 -23.32 -17.53
C GLY A 107 29.02 -24.48 -17.86
N THR A 108 28.31 -25.00 -16.86
CA THR A 108 27.33 -26.08 -17.00
C THR A 108 25.90 -25.54 -16.95
N ALA A 109 24.96 -26.18 -17.66
CA ALA A 109 23.56 -25.78 -17.60
C ALA A 109 22.91 -26.23 -16.28
N PHE A 110 22.19 -25.32 -15.60
CA PHE A 110 21.41 -25.62 -14.41
C PHE A 110 19.92 -25.61 -14.71
N CYS A 111 19.18 -26.57 -14.14
CA CYS A 111 17.74 -26.63 -14.25
C CYS A 111 17.12 -26.80 -12.86
N PRO A 112 16.37 -25.82 -12.35
CA PRO A 112 15.75 -25.91 -11.02
C PRO A 112 14.90 -27.18 -10.83
N LEU A 113 14.27 -27.69 -11.90
CA LEU A 113 13.43 -28.89 -11.88
C LEU A 113 14.17 -30.21 -11.57
N THR A 114 15.50 -30.22 -11.65
CA THR A 114 16.33 -31.40 -11.32
C THR A 114 16.94 -31.33 -9.93
N SER A 115 16.82 -30.19 -9.24
CA SER A 115 17.35 -30.04 -7.90
C SER A 115 16.62 -30.93 -6.90
N LYS A 116 17.35 -31.43 -5.90
CA LYS A 116 16.77 -32.24 -4.81
C LYS A 116 16.00 -31.42 -3.78
N TYR A 117 16.14 -30.08 -3.80
CA TYR A 117 15.49 -29.18 -2.85
C TYR A 117 14.09 -28.73 -3.29
N VAL A 118 13.71 -29.01 -4.54
CA VAL A 118 12.38 -28.69 -5.07
C VAL A 118 11.46 -29.90 -5.00
N GLN A 119 10.17 -29.64 -4.88
CA GLN A 119 9.12 -30.65 -4.98
C GLN A 119 8.39 -30.48 -6.31
N PRO A 120 8.61 -31.35 -7.30
CA PRO A 120 7.95 -31.22 -8.60
C PRO A 120 6.44 -31.46 -8.46
N LEU A 121 5.63 -30.58 -9.05
CA LEU A 121 4.17 -30.72 -9.13
C LEU A 121 3.79 -31.52 -10.36
N PHE A 122 4.26 -31.10 -11.53
CA PHE A 122 4.15 -31.82 -12.80
C PHE A 122 5.09 -31.20 -13.83
N ARG A 123 5.50 -31.98 -14.82
CA ARG A 123 6.29 -31.52 -15.98
C ARG A 123 5.42 -31.42 -17.22
N PHE A 124 5.85 -30.66 -18.22
CA PHE A 124 5.09 -30.52 -19.47
C PHE A 124 4.95 -31.84 -20.24
N LYS A 125 5.91 -32.76 -20.07
CA LYS A 125 5.80 -34.14 -20.59
C LYS A 125 4.60 -34.93 -20.04
N GLU A 126 4.07 -34.53 -18.89
CA GLU A 126 2.95 -35.17 -18.17
C GLU A 126 1.60 -34.49 -18.45
N ILE A 127 1.58 -33.49 -19.35
CA ILE A 127 0.35 -32.82 -19.76
C ILE A 127 -0.54 -33.82 -20.51
N ALA A 128 -1.81 -33.84 -20.15
CA ALA A 128 -2.78 -34.70 -20.78
C ALA A 128 -3.07 -34.23 -22.24
N PRO A 129 -3.58 -35.12 -23.12
CA PRO A 129 -3.83 -34.79 -24.52
C PRO A 129 -4.81 -33.63 -24.74
N ASP A 130 -5.62 -33.30 -23.73
CA ASP A 130 -6.53 -32.16 -23.71
C ASP A 130 -5.82 -30.81 -23.44
N GLY A 131 -4.49 -30.82 -23.25
CA GLY A 131 -3.69 -29.64 -22.94
C GLY A 131 -3.75 -29.24 -21.46
N THR A 132 -4.18 -30.14 -20.57
CA THR A 132 -4.30 -29.88 -19.14
C THR A 132 -3.19 -30.58 -18.33
N GLY A 133 -2.47 -29.82 -17.51
CA GLY A 133 -1.53 -30.33 -16.50
C GLY A 133 -2.09 -30.13 -15.09
N LYS A 134 -1.98 -31.13 -14.22
CA LYS A 134 -2.44 -31.06 -12.82
C LYS A 134 -1.41 -31.69 -11.89
N GLY A 135 -1.10 -30.99 -10.80
CA GLY A 135 -0.25 -31.51 -9.72
C GLY A 135 -0.72 -30.99 -8.37
N SER A 136 -0.61 -31.84 -7.34
CA SER A 136 -0.95 -31.45 -5.97
C SER A 136 0.00 -32.10 -4.98
N LEU A 137 0.46 -31.33 -4.00
CA LEU A 137 1.35 -31.77 -2.94
C LEU A 137 0.73 -31.50 -1.57
N THR A 138 1.04 -32.39 -0.62
CA THR A 138 0.74 -32.17 0.80
C THR A 138 2.02 -31.70 1.48
N ILE A 139 1.92 -30.67 2.32
CA ILE A 139 3.06 -30.02 2.92
C ILE A 139 3.49 -30.76 4.19
N ASP A 140 4.75 -31.20 4.22
CA ASP A 140 5.31 -32.00 5.31
C ASP A 140 5.83 -31.17 6.48
N ALA A 141 6.33 -29.97 6.21
CA ALA A 141 6.96 -29.09 7.19
C ALA A 141 6.35 -27.69 7.21
N ASP A 142 6.32 -27.07 8.38
CA ASP A 142 5.91 -25.68 8.54
C ASP A 142 6.94 -24.73 7.90
N ASP A 143 6.61 -24.15 6.75
CA ASP A 143 7.38 -23.05 6.16
C ASP A 143 6.48 -22.20 5.24
N GLN A 144 7.02 -21.09 4.73
CA GLN A 144 6.48 -20.43 3.55
C GLN A 144 6.97 -21.16 2.31
N TYR A 145 6.06 -21.57 1.44
CA TYR A 145 6.38 -22.23 0.19
C TYR A 145 5.97 -21.37 -0.99
N THR A 146 6.71 -21.56 -2.08
CA THR A 146 6.59 -20.76 -3.28
C THR A 146 6.39 -21.65 -4.50
N VAL A 147 5.33 -21.38 -5.26
CA VAL A 147 5.03 -22.06 -6.53
C VAL A 147 5.72 -21.33 -7.66
N LEU A 148 6.55 -22.07 -8.39
CA LEU A 148 7.31 -21.59 -9.53
C LEU A 148 7.04 -22.45 -10.75
N PHE A 149 6.97 -21.81 -11.89
CA PHE A 149 7.20 -22.45 -13.18
C PHE A 149 8.66 -22.21 -13.57
N SER A 150 9.31 -23.22 -14.15
CA SER A 150 10.60 -23.02 -14.81
C SER A 150 10.60 -23.63 -16.21
N SER A 151 11.19 -22.88 -17.14
CA SER A 151 11.65 -23.34 -18.43
C SER A 151 13.18 -23.30 -18.43
N CYS A 152 13.82 -24.48 -18.38
CA CYS A 152 15.28 -24.61 -18.41
C CYS A 152 15.84 -24.56 -19.85
N GLN A 153 15.17 -23.81 -20.72
CA GLN A 153 15.47 -23.70 -22.14
C GLN A 153 15.29 -22.25 -22.58
N ASP A 154 16.37 -21.66 -23.08
CA ASP A 154 16.40 -20.25 -23.41
C ASP A 154 15.52 -19.93 -24.62
N GLY A 155 14.75 -18.85 -24.51
CA GLY A 155 13.94 -18.30 -25.58
C GLY A 155 12.62 -19.02 -25.85
N VAL A 156 12.30 -20.13 -25.19
CA VAL A 156 11.00 -20.81 -25.38
C VAL A 156 9.87 -19.94 -24.80
N GLU A 157 8.92 -19.54 -25.64
CA GLU A 157 7.77 -18.76 -25.24
C GLU A 157 6.60 -19.68 -24.86
N VAL A 158 6.14 -19.60 -23.62
CA VAL A 158 5.04 -20.41 -23.09
C VAL A 158 3.74 -19.61 -23.01
N THR A 159 2.63 -20.30 -23.22
CA THR A 159 1.27 -19.77 -23.09
C THR A 159 0.44 -20.78 -22.31
N MET A 160 -0.23 -20.34 -21.25
CA MET A 160 -1.04 -21.19 -20.38
C MET A 160 -1.92 -20.34 -19.47
N GLU A 161 -3.07 -20.90 -19.09
CA GLU A 161 -3.88 -20.38 -17.98
C GLU A 161 -3.61 -21.25 -16.75
N VAL A 162 -3.16 -20.65 -15.66
CA VAL A 162 -2.69 -21.37 -14.47
C VAL A 162 -3.58 -21.04 -13.30
N ARG A 163 -4.25 -22.05 -12.75
CA ARG A 163 -5.01 -21.97 -11.51
C ARG A 163 -4.18 -22.53 -10.35
N THR A 164 -3.92 -21.72 -9.35
CA THR A 164 -3.31 -22.12 -8.08
C THR A 164 -4.41 -22.23 -7.01
N GLU A 165 -4.31 -23.24 -6.16
CA GLU A 165 -5.16 -23.40 -4.98
C GLU A 165 -4.27 -23.84 -3.80
N MET A 166 -4.12 -22.96 -2.82
CA MET A 166 -3.32 -23.20 -1.61
C MET A 166 -4.20 -23.05 -0.37
N PHE A 167 -4.09 -24.01 0.56
CA PHE A 167 -4.81 -23.92 1.82
C PHE A 167 -4.16 -24.74 2.92
N ASN A 168 -4.36 -24.28 4.15
CA ASN A 168 -4.12 -25.04 5.35
C ASN A 168 -5.38 -25.84 5.74
N VAL A 169 -5.20 -26.88 6.55
CA VAL A 169 -6.31 -27.70 7.07
C VAL A 169 -6.42 -27.50 8.58
N ARG A 170 -7.59 -27.08 9.05
CA ARG A 170 -7.88 -26.93 10.48
C ARG A 170 -7.97 -28.28 11.16
N ARG A 171 -7.90 -28.28 12.49
CA ARG A 171 -8.20 -29.46 13.32
C ARG A 171 -9.61 -30.01 13.07
N SER A 172 -10.56 -29.16 12.67
CA SER A 172 -11.91 -29.56 12.30
C SER A 172 -12.03 -30.18 10.90
N GLY A 173 -10.95 -30.21 10.12
CA GLY A 173 -10.95 -30.64 8.71
C GLY A 173 -11.37 -29.55 7.72
N ALA A 174 -11.77 -28.37 8.19
CA ALA A 174 -12.11 -27.24 7.32
C ALA A 174 -10.86 -26.66 6.64
N ARG A 175 -11.01 -26.20 5.40
CA ARG A 175 -9.97 -25.51 4.64
C ARG A 175 -9.81 -24.09 5.16
N GLU A 176 -8.57 -23.63 5.18
CA GLU A 176 -8.17 -22.30 5.62
C GLU A 176 -7.24 -21.71 4.56
N TYR A 177 -7.80 -20.81 3.77
CA TYR A 177 -7.16 -20.24 2.58
C TYR A 177 -6.34 -18.99 2.91
N LEU A 178 -6.20 -18.61 4.18
CA LEU A 178 -5.34 -17.48 4.54
C LEU A 178 -3.98 -18.04 5.04
N PRO A 179 -2.84 -17.48 4.61
CA PRO A 179 -1.52 -17.89 5.08
C PRO A 179 -1.41 -17.79 6.60
N VAL A 180 -0.61 -18.65 7.22
CA VAL A 180 -0.42 -18.68 8.69
C VAL A 180 -0.09 -17.31 9.27
N GLY A 181 0.75 -16.54 8.57
CA GLY A 181 1.18 -15.21 8.98
C GLY A 181 0.08 -14.15 8.99
N LEU A 182 -1.02 -14.39 8.28
CA LEU A 182 -2.10 -13.43 8.08
C LEU A 182 -3.38 -13.82 8.84
N LEU A 183 -3.47 -15.05 9.37
CA LEU A 183 -4.65 -15.55 10.10
C LEU A 183 -5.20 -14.61 11.19
N PRO A 184 -4.38 -13.89 11.98
CA PRO A 184 -4.91 -12.97 12.99
C PRO A 184 -5.50 -11.68 12.41
N LEU A 185 -5.18 -11.32 11.17
CA LEU A 185 -5.46 -10.01 10.59
C LEU A 185 -6.95 -9.66 10.47
N PRO A 186 -7.87 -10.56 10.06
CA PRO A 186 -9.30 -10.24 10.04
C PRO A 186 -9.79 -9.70 11.39
N GLY A 187 -9.38 -10.35 12.48
CA GLY A 187 -9.73 -9.93 13.84
C GLY A 187 -9.04 -8.62 14.25
N ILE A 188 -7.76 -8.46 13.91
CA ILE A 188 -6.99 -7.24 14.21
C ILE A 188 -7.59 -6.02 13.48
N PHE A 189 -7.89 -6.14 12.19
CA PHE A 189 -8.47 -5.07 11.39
C PHE A 189 -9.91 -4.76 11.83
N ALA A 190 -10.72 -5.77 12.18
CA ALA A 190 -12.05 -5.54 12.73
C ALA A 190 -11.98 -4.77 14.06
N ALA A 191 -11.09 -5.17 14.97
CA ALA A 191 -10.89 -4.48 16.24
C ALA A 191 -10.36 -3.05 16.04
N ALA A 192 -9.38 -2.87 15.15
CA ALA A 192 -8.84 -1.55 14.83
C ALA A 192 -9.90 -0.65 14.18
N SER A 193 -10.74 -1.18 13.29
CA SER A 193 -11.87 -0.44 12.70
C SER A 193 -12.85 0.03 13.78
N ALA A 194 -13.25 -0.86 14.70
CA ALA A 194 -14.14 -0.52 15.82
C ALA A 194 -13.53 0.58 16.71
N VAL A 195 -12.23 0.50 17.04
CA VAL A 195 -11.52 1.54 17.79
C VAL A 195 -11.56 2.89 17.07
N HIS A 196 -11.35 2.92 15.75
CA HIS A 196 -11.41 4.16 14.98
C HIS A 196 -12.84 4.72 14.85
N PHE A 197 -13.87 3.88 14.77
CA PHE A 197 -15.26 4.34 14.83
C PHE A 197 -15.63 4.93 16.19
N MET A 198 -15.18 4.31 17.28
CA MET A 198 -15.35 4.86 18.62
C MET A 198 -14.61 6.20 18.78
N PHE A 199 -13.40 6.28 18.23
CA PHE A 199 -12.63 7.52 18.20
C PHE A 199 -13.34 8.61 17.37
N LEU A 200 -13.91 8.26 16.22
CA LEU A 200 -14.73 9.19 15.43
C LEU A 200 -15.93 9.69 16.24
N GLY A 201 -16.65 8.81 16.95
CA GLY A 201 -17.76 9.20 17.82
C GLY A 201 -17.33 10.20 18.91
N ALA A 202 -16.20 9.94 19.57
CA ALA A 202 -15.61 10.84 20.56
C ALA A 202 -15.21 12.19 19.94
N TRP A 203 -14.61 12.19 18.75
CA TRP A 203 -14.22 13.40 18.04
C TRP A 203 -15.43 14.26 17.63
N LEU A 204 -16.48 13.64 17.10
CA LEU A 204 -17.72 14.33 16.76
C LEU A 204 -18.37 14.94 18.00
N TYR A 205 -18.36 14.23 19.13
CA TYR A 205 -18.84 14.77 20.40
C TYR A 205 -18.04 16.00 20.85
N VAL A 206 -16.70 15.96 20.78
CA VAL A 206 -15.84 17.10 21.11
C VAL A 206 -16.13 18.29 20.20
N CYS A 207 -16.24 18.06 18.88
CA CYS A 207 -16.56 19.11 17.91
C CYS A 207 -17.94 19.72 18.15
N ALA A 208 -18.94 18.90 18.50
CA ALA A 208 -20.29 19.37 18.80
C ALA A 208 -20.32 20.22 20.08
N LYS A 209 -19.58 19.80 21.13
CA LYS A 209 -19.45 20.55 22.38
C LYS A 209 -18.76 21.90 22.18
N HIS A 210 -17.77 21.93 21.29
CA HIS A 210 -16.98 23.12 20.97
C HIS A 210 -17.31 23.67 19.57
N CYS A 211 -18.59 23.66 19.19
CA CYS A 211 -19.04 24.00 17.83
C CYS A 211 -18.68 25.43 17.41
N ARG A 212 -18.60 26.36 18.37
CA ARG A 212 -18.22 27.76 18.14
C ARG A 212 -16.75 27.94 17.73
N THR A 213 -15.90 26.99 18.09
CA THR A 213 -14.46 26.97 17.78
C THR A 213 -14.09 25.89 16.75
N ALA A 214 -15.07 25.11 16.29
CA ALA A 214 -14.85 24.01 15.38
C ALA A 214 -14.76 24.52 13.93
N GLU A 215 -13.52 24.67 13.46
CA GLU A 215 -13.21 25.04 12.08
C GLU A 215 -13.31 23.88 11.07
N ARG A 216 -13.27 24.21 9.76
CA ARG A 216 -13.42 23.23 8.67
C ARG A 216 -12.42 22.08 8.73
N ILE A 217 -11.25 22.27 9.32
CA ILE A 217 -10.33 21.14 9.45
C ILE A 217 -10.79 20.09 10.47
N HIS A 218 -11.51 20.46 11.52
CA HIS A 218 -12.00 19.44 12.43
C HIS A 218 -12.94 18.47 11.68
N ALA A 219 -13.64 18.97 10.65
CA ALA A 219 -14.37 18.14 9.70
C ALA A 219 -13.45 17.29 8.79
N VAL A 220 -12.36 17.85 8.25
CA VAL A 220 -11.37 17.07 7.45
C VAL A 220 -10.69 15.98 8.29
N MET A 221 -10.35 16.27 9.55
CA MET A 221 -9.84 15.32 10.54
C MET A 221 -10.90 14.25 10.86
N GLY A 222 -12.16 14.63 11.04
CA GLY A 222 -13.26 13.67 11.20
C GLY A 222 -13.42 12.76 9.98
N ALA A 223 -13.33 13.31 8.77
CA ALA A 223 -13.35 12.53 7.54
C ALA A 223 -12.16 11.56 7.46
N LEU A 224 -10.96 11.98 7.86
CA LEU A 224 -9.79 11.10 7.94
C LEU A 224 -10.04 9.89 8.83
N LEU A 225 -10.62 10.07 10.02
CA LEU A 225 -10.97 8.97 10.91
C LEU A 225 -12.02 8.05 10.29
N LEU A 226 -13.04 8.60 9.64
CA LEU A 226 -14.07 7.83 8.96
C LEU A 226 -13.47 6.93 7.87
N PHE A 227 -12.69 7.49 6.94
CA PHE A 227 -12.08 6.72 5.86
C PHE A 227 -11.04 5.71 6.37
N LYS A 228 -10.33 6.02 7.47
CA LYS A 228 -9.46 5.04 8.14
C LYS A 228 -10.27 3.86 8.69
N ALA A 229 -11.38 4.11 9.37
CA ALA A 229 -12.23 3.06 9.93
C ALA A 229 -12.87 2.20 8.84
N LEU A 230 -13.40 2.82 7.77
CA LEU A 230 -13.98 2.13 6.63
C LEU A 230 -12.96 1.28 5.87
N LYS A 231 -11.76 1.81 5.62
CA LYS A 231 -10.66 1.03 5.01
C LYS A 231 -10.39 -0.26 5.81
N LEU A 232 -10.28 -0.14 7.13
CA LEU A 232 -10.01 -1.29 8.00
C LEU A 232 -11.18 -2.28 8.07
N ALA A 233 -12.42 -1.80 8.02
CA ALA A 233 -13.59 -2.66 7.94
C ALA A 233 -13.57 -3.49 6.65
N CYS A 234 -13.29 -2.86 5.50
CA CYS A 234 -13.17 -3.57 4.23
C CYS A 234 -12.01 -4.57 4.23
N ALA A 235 -10.86 -4.22 4.81
CA ALA A 235 -9.73 -5.15 4.96
C ALA A 235 -10.09 -6.37 5.82
N ALA A 236 -10.85 -6.15 6.91
CA ALA A 236 -11.28 -7.22 7.80
C ALA A 236 -12.25 -8.18 7.09
N GLU A 237 -13.26 -7.63 6.41
CA GLU A 237 -14.24 -8.40 5.64
C GLU A 237 -13.56 -9.18 4.51
N ASP A 238 -12.73 -8.52 3.70
CA ASP A 238 -12.02 -9.15 2.59
C ASP A 238 -11.22 -10.37 3.04
N GLN A 239 -10.38 -10.21 4.06
CA GLN A 239 -9.57 -11.31 4.58
C GLN A 239 -10.41 -12.40 5.25
N TRP A 240 -11.51 -12.04 5.91
CA TRP A 240 -12.44 -13.02 6.51
C TRP A 240 -13.13 -13.89 5.45
N TYR A 241 -13.49 -13.30 4.30
CA TYR A 241 -14.03 -14.04 3.15
C TYR A 241 -12.95 -14.90 2.50
N VAL A 242 -11.79 -14.33 2.19
CA VAL A 242 -10.66 -15.06 1.59
C VAL A 242 -10.27 -16.26 2.44
N GLU A 243 -10.19 -16.11 3.76
CA GLU A 243 -9.91 -17.21 4.70
C GLU A 243 -10.85 -18.43 4.53
N ARG A 244 -12.13 -18.20 4.21
CA ARG A 244 -13.18 -19.24 4.16
C ARG A 244 -13.44 -19.78 2.76
N THR A 245 -13.56 -18.90 1.78
CA THR A 245 -13.95 -19.26 0.41
C THR A 245 -12.74 -19.41 -0.50
N GLY A 246 -11.60 -18.84 -0.11
CA GLY A 246 -10.45 -18.71 -0.98
C GLY A 246 -10.72 -17.82 -2.18
N THR A 247 -11.72 -16.91 -2.12
CA THR A 247 -12.11 -15.93 -3.17
C THR A 247 -12.47 -14.57 -2.56
N PRO A 248 -11.96 -13.42 -3.06
CA PRO A 248 -12.43 -12.12 -2.63
C PRO A 248 -13.80 -11.86 -3.24
N HIS A 249 -14.56 -10.98 -2.59
CA HIS A 249 -15.96 -10.69 -2.95
C HIS A 249 -16.18 -9.20 -3.26
N GLY A 250 -15.14 -8.47 -3.68
CA GLY A 250 -15.21 -7.06 -4.07
C GLY A 250 -14.92 -6.06 -2.95
N TRP A 251 -14.61 -6.53 -1.73
CA TRP A 251 -14.24 -5.68 -0.60
C TRP A 251 -12.84 -5.05 -0.75
N ASP A 252 -11.97 -5.70 -1.49
CA ASP A 252 -10.68 -5.23 -1.98
C ASP A 252 -10.80 -3.88 -2.74
N VAL A 253 -11.78 -3.73 -3.62
CA VAL A 253 -12.01 -2.47 -4.35
C VAL A 253 -12.32 -1.33 -3.38
N ALA A 254 -13.20 -1.58 -2.41
CA ALA A 254 -13.53 -0.61 -1.38
C ALA A 254 -12.32 -0.30 -0.48
N PHE A 255 -11.49 -1.31 -0.18
CA PHE A 255 -10.23 -1.12 0.54
C PHE A 255 -9.28 -0.16 -0.18
N TYR A 256 -9.11 -0.29 -1.52
CA TYR A 256 -8.29 0.63 -2.29
C TYR A 256 -8.90 2.04 -2.33
N VAL A 257 -10.21 2.15 -2.61
CA VAL A 257 -10.91 3.45 -2.68
C VAL A 257 -10.82 4.20 -1.34
N PHE A 258 -11.14 3.55 -0.22
CA PHE A 258 -11.02 4.17 1.10
C PHE A 258 -9.56 4.41 1.50
N GLY A 259 -8.64 3.54 1.04
CA GLY A 259 -7.19 3.74 1.15
C GLY A 259 -6.72 5.05 0.53
N PHE A 260 -7.16 5.33 -0.70
CA PHE A 260 -6.89 6.56 -1.42
C PHE A 260 -7.40 7.80 -0.69
N PHE A 261 -8.68 7.82 -0.29
CA PHE A 261 -9.24 8.97 0.43
C PHE A 261 -8.54 9.18 1.78
N LYS A 262 -8.26 8.11 2.53
CA LYS A 262 -7.44 8.18 3.75
C LYS A 262 -6.05 8.74 3.44
N GLY A 263 -5.45 8.38 2.31
CA GLY A 263 -4.17 8.88 1.81
C GLY A 263 -4.18 10.40 1.73
N ILE A 264 -5.02 10.92 0.83
CA ILE A 264 -5.18 12.36 0.59
C ILE A 264 -5.48 13.11 1.89
N LEU A 265 -6.48 12.68 2.66
CA LEU A 265 -6.90 13.37 3.88
C LEU A 265 -5.79 13.44 4.92
N LEU A 266 -4.98 12.39 5.07
CA LEU A 266 -3.84 12.37 5.99
C LEU A 266 -2.80 13.43 5.60
N PHE A 267 -2.41 13.45 4.34
CA PHE A 267 -1.44 14.43 3.84
C PHE A 267 -1.99 15.86 3.91
N THR A 268 -3.28 16.06 3.57
CA THR A 268 -3.95 17.35 3.72
C THR A 268 -3.93 17.84 5.16
N VAL A 269 -4.27 16.99 6.14
CA VAL A 269 -4.22 17.34 7.57
C VAL A 269 -2.80 17.70 7.99
N ILE A 270 -1.78 16.94 7.58
CA ILE A 270 -0.38 17.23 7.93
C ILE A 270 0.07 18.57 7.35
N VAL A 271 -0.25 18.87 6.08
CA VAL A 271 0.11 20.13 5.43
C VAL A 271 -0.60 21.31 6.11
N LEU A 272 -1.90 21.21 6.35
CA LEU A 272 -2.70 22.27 6.99
C LEU A 272 -2.26 22.56 8.42
N ILE A 273 -1.88 21.52 9.18
CA ILE A 273 -1.26 21.71 10.48
C ILE A 273 0.11 22.38 10.33
N GLY A 274 0.94 21.87 9.43
CA GLY A 274 2.32 22.32 9.25
C GLY A 274 2.42 23.80 8.92
N THR A 275 1.41 24.37 8.26
CA THR A 275 1.38 25.78 7.86
C THR A 275 0.68 26.70 8.86
N GLY A 276 0.25 26.18 10.01
CA GLY A 276 -0.22 26.99 11.13
C GLY A 276 -1.65 27.51 10.99
N TRP A 277 -2.49 26.81 10.23
CA TRP A 277 -3.96 26.94 10.29
C TRP A 277 -4.58 28.28 9.89
N SER A 278 -3.80 29.32 9.57
CA SER A 278 -4.34 30.67 9.29
C SER A 278 -5.00 30.82 7.91
N PHE A 279 -5.18 29.74 7.14
CA PHE A 279 -5.44 29.77 5.69
C PHE A 279 -6.74 29.12 5.21
N LEU A 280 -7.76 29.09 6.07
CA LEU A 280 -9.13 28.78 5.66
C LEU A 280 -10.03 30.02 5.48
N LYS A 281 -9.42 31.19 5.26
CA LYS A 281 -9.97 32.20 4.33
C LYS A 281 -9.78 31.70 2.89
N PRO A 282 -10.59 32.10 1.90
CA PRO A 282 -10.87 31.31 0.67
C PRO A 282 -9.71 31.01 -0.30
N TYR A 283 -8.46 31.32 0.06
CA TYR A 283 -7.27 31.10 -0.76
C TYR A 283 -6.21 30.35 0.06
N LEU A 284 -6.04 29.05 -0.19
CA LEU A 284 -4.78 28.35 0.10
C LEU A 284 -3.64 29.21 -0.44
N GLN A 285 -2.57 29.45 0.32
CA GLN A 285 -1.41 30.16 -0.25
C GLN A 285 -0.96 29.40 -1.49
N GLU A 286 -0.56 30.11 -2.55
CA GLU A 286 -0.18 29.48 -3.83
C GLU A 286 0.87 28.38 -3.63
N ARG A 287 1.73 28.52 -2.61
CA ARG A 287 2.75 27.53 -2.23
C ARG A 287 2.15 26.24 -1.67
N GLU A 288 1.21 26.33 -0.73
CA GLU A 288 0.54 25.16 -0.14
C GLU A 288 -0.30 24.43 -1.20
N LYS A 289 -0.98 25.22 -2.03
CA LYS A 289 -1.70 24.74 -3.20
C LYS A 289 -0.79 24.00 -4.15
N ASN A 290 0.41 24.52 -4.43
CA ASN A 290 1.39 23.85 -5.29
C ASN A 290 1.87 22.52 -4.69
N VAL A 291 2.08 22.45 -3.38
CA VAL A 291 2.45 21.20 -2.70
C VAL A 291 1.30 20.18 -2.78
N LEU A 292 0.07 20.58 -2.46
CA LEU A 292 -1.10 19.69 -2.58
C LEU A 292 -1.36 19.27 -4.04
N MET A 293 -1.12 20.16 -5.00
CA MET A 293 -1.22 19.88 -6.44
C MET A 293 -0.21 18.83 -6.92
N ILE A 294 0.91 18.66 -6.22
CA ILE A 294 1.89 17.59 -6.48
C ILE A 294 1.53 16.31 -5.72
N ILE A 295 1.15 16.43 -4.44
CA ILE A 295 0.83 15.28 -3.58
C ILE A 295 -0.38 14.51 -4.10
N ILE A 296 -1.45 15.19 -4.53
CA ILE A 296 -2.69 14.51 -4.96
C ILE A 296 -2.43 13.57 -6.15
N PRO A 297 -1.78 13.99 -7.26
CA PRO A 297 -1.40 13.08 -8.33
C PRO A 297 -0.51 11.93 -7.88
N LEU A 298 0.47 12.18 -7.00
CA LEU A 298 1.31 11.11 -6.45
C LEU A 298 0.48 10.08 -5.67
N GLN A 299 -0.50 10.52 -4.87
CA GLN A 299 -1.42 9.62 -4.17
C GLN A 299 -2.31 8.81 -5.12
N VAL A 300 -2.69 9.36 -6.28
CA VAL A 300 -3.39 8.61 -7.33
C VAL A 300 -2.49 7.50 -7.88
N ILE A 301 -1.23 7.82 -8.20
CA ILE A 301 -0.27 6.83 -8.72
C ILE A 301 0.03 5.76 -7.67
N GLU A 302 0.22 6.14 -6.40
CA GLU A 302 0.42 5.20 -5.28
C GLU A 302 -0.76 4.22 -5.16
N ASN A 303 -1.99 4.73 -5.27
CA ASN A 303 -3.18 3.88 -5.22
C ASN A 303 -3.30 2.95 -6.44
N ILE A 304 -3.00 3.43 -7.65
CA ILE A 304 -2.97 2.60 -8.86
C ILE A 304 -1.92 1.49 -8.70
N ALA A 305 -0.72 1.85 -8.28
CA ALA A 305 0.36 0.89 -8.09
C ALA A 305 -0.03 -0.15 -7.02
N SER A 306 -0.61 0.27 -5.89
CA SER A 306 -1.11 -0.64 -4.85
C SER A 306 -2.15 -1.62 -5.40
N ALA A 307 -3.11 -1.16 -6.19
CA ALA A 307 -4.12 -2.01 -6.79
C ALA A 307 -3.49 -2.98 -7.80
N VAL A 308 -2.66 -2.50 -8.72
CA VAL A 308 -2.00 -3.35 -9.73
C VAL A 308 -1.10 -4.42 -9.07
N ILE A 309 -0.35 -4.07 -8.03
CA ILE A 309 0.49 -5.03 -7.27
C ILE A 309 -0.37 -6.12 -6.63
N GLY A 310 -1.50 -5.72 -6.01
CA GLY A 310 -2.45 -6.65 -5.40
C GLY A 310 -3.10 -7.58 -6.42
N GLU A 311 -3.52 -7.04 -7.57
CA GLU A 311 -4.33 -7.78 -8.55
C GLU A 311 -3.53 -8.65 -9.52
N THR A 312 -2.36 -8.19 -9.95
CA THR A 312 -1.56 -8.96 -10.92
C THR A 312 -0.81 -10.11 -10.27
N GLY A 313 -0.43 -9.96 -9.00
CA GLY A 313 0.43 -10.89 -8.30
C GLY A 313 1.81 -11.05 -8.96
N PRO A 314 2.70 -11.83 -8.34
CA PRO A 314 4.10 -11.94 -8.78
C PRO A 314 4.28 -12.60 -10.15
N ALA A 315 3.24 -13.27 -10.67
CA ALA A 315 3.26 -13.88 -12.00
C ALA A 315 3.28 -12.84 -13.13
N GLY A 316 2.77 -11.63 -12.89
CA GLY A 316 2.79 -10.54 -13.87
C GLY A 316 4.22 -10.13 -14.24
N ARG A 317 4.47 -9.83 -15.52
CA ARG A 317 5.80 -9.40 -16.01
C ARG A 317 6.28 -8.12 -15.32
N ASP A 318 5.37 -7.17 -15.14
CA ASP A 318 5.68 -5.85 -14.63
C ASP A 318 5.52 -5.74 -13.11
N TRP A 319 5.23 -6.85 -12.40
CA TRP A 319 4.95 -6.82 -10.96
C TRP A 319 6.08 -6.19 -10.14
N LEU A 320 7.34 -6.53 -10.46
CA LEU A 320 8.51 -5.94 -9.80
C LEU A 320 8.64 -4.44 -10.09
N ALA A 321 8.39 -4.04 -11.34
CA ALA A 321 8.43 -2.64 -11.75
C ALA A 321 7.35 -1.81 -11.02
N TRP A 322 6.14 -2.35 -10.89
CA TRP A 322 5.07 -1.72 -10.11
C TRP A 322 5.42 -1.57 -8.63
N ASN A 323 6.03 -2.58 -8.01
CA ASN A 323 6.54 -2.47 -6.63
C ASN A 323 7.59 -1.36 -6.49
N GLN A 324 8.52 -1.25 -7.45
CA GLN A 324 9.51 -0.18 -7.48
C GLN A 324 8.87 1.21 -7.66
N ILE A 325 7.87 1.33 -8.54
CA ILE A 325 7.10 2.56 -8.74
C ILE A 325 6.37 2.94 -7.45
N PHE A 326 5.69 1.99 -6.80
CA PHE A 326 4.99 2.21 -5.53
C PHE A 326 5.93 2.79 -4.47
N LEU A 327 7.08 2.14 -4.26
CA LEU A 327 8.10 2.59 -3.30
C LEU A 327 8.67 3.97 -3.66
N LEU A 328 8.98 4.20 -4.94
CA LEU A 328 9.54 5.48 -5.40
C LEU A 328 8.55 6.63 -5.16
N VAL A 329 7.29 6.43 -5.51
CA VAL A 329 6.22 7.43 -5.34
C VAL A 329 6.01 7.74 -3.85
N ASP A 330 5.99 6.72 -2.99
CA ASP A 330 5.83 6.91 -1.54
C ASP A 330 7.00 7.72 -0.95
N VAL A 331 8.24 7.43 -1.36
CA VAL A 331 9.43 8.20 -0.95
C VAL A 331 9.34 9.66 -1.40
N ILE A 332 8.95 9.92 -2.66
CA ILE A 332 8.78 11.29 -3.17
C ILE A 332 7.69 12.03 -2.39
N CYS A 333 6.57 11.37 -2.09
CA CYS A 333 5.48 11.96 -1.32
C CYS A 333 5.91 12.28 0.12
N CYS A 334 6.66 11.39 0.77
CA CYS A 334 7.26 11.62 2.07
C CYS A 334 8.19 12.84 2.04
N CYS A 335 9.07 12.94 1.03
CA CYS A 335 9.96 14.09 0.82
C CYS A 335 9.18 15.40 0.63
N ALA A 336 8.09 15.39 -0.14
CA ALA A 336 7.27 16.56 -0.41
C ALA A 336 6.63 17.16 0.85
N VAL A 337 6.28 16.33 1.83
CA VAL A 337 5.73 16.78 3.12
C VAL A 337 6.72 17.60 3.94
N PHE A 338 8.03 17.36 3.80
CA PHE A 338 9.04 18.15 4.51
C PHE A 338 9.11 19.60 4.04
N PHE A 339 8.75 19.87 2.79
CA PHE A 339 8.90 21.21 2.22
C PHE A 339 8.04 22.28 2.92
N PRO A 340 6.71 22.09 3.11
CA PRO A 340 5.90 22.98 3.94
C PRO A 340 6.45 23.15 5.36
N ILE A 341 7.00 22.09 5.94
CA ILE A 341 7.43 22.08 7.33
C ILE A 341 8.71 22.90 7.52
N ILE A 342 9.71 22.70 6.65
CA ILE A 342 10.95 23.50 6.65
C ILE A 342 10.61 24.98 6.46
N TRP A 343 9.68 25.28 5.55
CA TRP A 343 9.27 26.65 5.30
C TRP A 343 8.59 27.29 6.51
N SER A 344 7.64 26.58 7.14
CA SER A 344 6.96 27.03 8.36
C SER A 344 7.95 27.35 9.49
N ILE A 345 8.96 26.49 9.70
CA ILE A 345 10.03 26.73 10.68
C ILE A 345 10.84 27.99 10.34
N ARG A 346 11.16 28.23 9.06
CA ARG A 346 11.89 29.43 8.62
C ARG A 346 11.09 30.70 8.89
N ASN A 347 9.81 30.72 8.51
CA ASN A 347 8.92 31.85 8.77
C ASN A 347 8.81 32.17 10.27
N LEU A 348 8.58 31.14 11.11
CA LEU A 348 8.50 31.32 12.56
C LEU A 348 9.83 31.84 13.15
N ARG A 349 10.97 31.38 12.61
CA ARG A 349 12.29 31.84 13.04
C ARG A 349 12.56 33.29 12.63
N GLU A 350 12.15 33.69 11.44
CA GLU A 350 12.29 35.06 10.95
C GLU A 350 11.39 36.02 11.77
N ALA A 351 10.13 35.66 12.00
CA ALA A 351 9.20 36.43 12.84
C ALA A 351 9.70 36.57 14.30
N SER A 352 10.36 35.55 14.85
CA SER A 352 10.93 35.63 16.21
C SER A 352 12.11 36.61 16.36
N LYS A 353 12.79 36.97 15.26
CA LYS A 353 13.95 37.87 15.28
C LYS A 353 13.56 39.34 15.25
N THR A 354 12.39 39.65 14.70
CA THR A 354 11.93 41.01 14.43
C THR A 354 10.87 41.50 15.40
N ASP A 355 10.36 40.65 16.30
CA ASP A 355 9.19 40.96 17.14
C ASP A 355 9.54 41.12 18.62
N GLY A 356 8.96 42.14 19.27
CA GLY A 356 9.06 42.38 20.72
C GLY A 356 8.41 41.27 21.57
N LYS A 357 7.75 40.30 20.93
CA LYS A 357 7.10 39.11 21.51
C LYS A 357 7.88 37.81 21.25
N ALA A 358 9.22 37.89 21.10
CA ALA A 358 10.11 36.76 20.81
C ALA A 358 9.86 35.48 21.63
N ALA A 359 9.54 35.60 22.93
CA ALA A 359 9.26 34.45 23.80
C ALA A 359 8.00 33.65 23.39
N ARG A 360 6.94 34.32 22.91
CA ARG A 360 5.69 33.68 22.45
C ARG A 360 5.92 32.94 21.13
N ASN A 361 6.69 33.54 20.21
CA ASN A 361 7.06 32.92 18.94
C ASN A 361 8.01 31.73 19.14
N LEU A 362 8.89 31.77 20.15
CA LEU A 362 9.78 30.66 20.51
C LEU A 362 9.01 29.46 21.10
N GLN A 363 7.99 29.71 21.91
CA GLN A 363 7.11 28.64 22.45
C GLN A 363 6.33 27.97 21.31
N LYS A 364 5.72 28.74 20.40
CA LYS A 364 5.07 28.20 19.19
C LYS A 364 6.06 27.36 18.37
N LEU A 365 7.28 27.85 18.15
CA LEU A 365 8.32 27.12 17.40
C LEU A 365 8.69 25.76 18.03
N THR A 366 8.79 25.68 19.35
CA THR A 366 9.11 24.42 20.07
C THR A 366 7.99 23.40 19.90
N LEU A 367 6.76 23.87 19.96
CA LEU A 367 5.54 23.10 19.81
C LEU A 367 5.38 22.51 18.40
N PHE A 368 5.66 23.33 17.36
CA PHE A 368 5.70 22.88 15.96
C PHE A 368 6.86 21.91 15.69
N LYS A 369 8.02 22.11 16.31
CA LYS A 369 9.16 21.18 16.21
C LYS A 369 8.82 19.80 16.78
N GLN A 370 8.08 19.74 17.90
CA GLN A 370 7.64 18.47 18.49
C GLN A 370 6.63 17.76 17.58
N PHE A 371 5.64 18.48 17.06
CA PHE A 371 4.70 17.93 16.07
C PHE A 371 5.44 17.38 14.85
N TYR A 372 6.39 18.15 14.30
CA TYR A 372 7.22 17.73 13.18
C TYR A 372 7.97 16.44 13.47
N LEU A 373 8.68 16.35 14.60
CA LEU A 373 9.43 15.15 14.97
C LEU A 373 8.50 13.92 15.00
N VAL A 374 7.29 14.07 15.56
CA VAL A 374 6.30 13.00 15.59
C VAL A 374 5.83 12.61 14.19
N VAL A 375 5.54 13.57 13.30
CA VAL A 375 5.18 13.30 11.90
C VAL A 375 6.28 12.54 11.17
N VAL A 376 7.54 12.96 11.33
CA VAL A 376 8.69 12.32 10.69
C VAL A 376 8.86 10.90 11.20
N CYS A 377 8.83 10.71 12.52
CA CYS A 377 8.91 9.37 13.11
C CYS A 377 7.78 8.46 12.61
N TYR A 378 6.55 8.98 12.53
CA TYR A 378 5.40 8.24 12.03
C TYR A 378 5.56 7.84 10.56
N LEU A 379 5.91 8.77 9.67
CA LEU A 379 6.10 8.48 8.24
C LEU A 379 7.29 7.53 8.03
N TYR A 380 8.42 7.78 8.70
CA TYR A 380 9.60 6.91 8.61
C TYR A 380 9.28 5.48 9.06
N PHE A 381 8.59 5.32 10.19
CA PHE A 381 8.24 4.02 10.72
C PHE A 381 7.28 3.27 9.78
N THR A 382 6.19 3.93 9.37
CA THR A 382 5.12 3.28 8.58
C THR A 382 5.50 3.02 7.13
N ARG A 383 6.36 3.84 6.52
CA ARG A 383 6.73 3.69 5.09
C ARG A 383 8.03 2.90 4.87
N ILE A 384 9.04 3.09 5.72
CA ILE A 384 10.38 2.50 5.51
C ILE A 384 10.65 1.39 6.52
N ALA A 385 10.57 1.70 7.81
CA ALA A 385 11.01 0.76 8.85
C ALA A 385 10.15 -0.51 8.88
N ALA A 386 8.82 -0.38 8.77
CA ALA A 386 7.92 -1.52 8.79
C ALA A 386 8.17 -2.50 7.62
N SER A 387 8.44 -1.97 6.41
CA SER A 387 8.79 -2.75 5.22
C SER A 387 10.12 -3.49 5.41
N ALA A 388 11.13 -2.83 6.00
CA ALA A 388 12.41 -3.46 6.32
C ALA A 388 12.25 -4.57 7.38
N VAL A 389 11.43 -4.34 8.41
CA VAL A 389 11.12 -5.34 9.44
C VAL A 389 10.38 -6.54 8.82
N ALA A 390 9.46 -6.31 7.90
CA ALA A 390 8.75 -7.37 7.19
C ALA A 390 9.68 -8.31 6.42
N ALA A 391 10.78 -7.79 5.86
CA ALA A 391 11.75 -8.57 5.11
C ALA A 391 12.60 -9.52 5.99
N VAL A 392 12.69 -9.27 7.29
CA VAL A 392 13.53 -10.06 8.22
C VAL A 392 12.68 -10.93 9.16
N LEU A 393 11.39 -10.63 9.31
CA LEU A 393 10.49 -11.42 10.13
C LEU A 393 10.16 -12.76 9.48
N SER A 394 10.05 -13.79 10.32
CA SER A 394 9.50 -15.08 9.90
C SER A 394 8.09 -14.91 9.37
N TYR A 395 7.73 -15.69 8.35
CA TYR A 395 6.41 -15.72 7.73
C TYR A 395 5.26 -15.83 8.76
N LYS A 396 5.49 -16.51 9.90
CA LYS A 396 4.48 -16.66 10.98
C LYS A 396 4.09 -15.34 11.66
N TYR A 397 4.95 -14.31 11.58
CA TYR A 397 4.78 -13.03 12.28
C TYR A 397 4.48 -11.86 11.34
N GLN A 398 4.07 -12.12 10.10
CA GLN A 398 3.66 -11.05 9.16
C GLN A 398 2.53 -10.16 9.72
N TRP A 399 1.62 -10.73 10.51
CA TRP A 399 0.57 -9.95 11.18
C TRP A 399 1.13 -8.91 12.18
N VAL A 400 2.32 -9.14 12.76
CA VAL A 400 2.93 -8.21 13.73
C VAL A 400 3.29 -6.90 13.05
N VAL A 401 3.80 -6.95 11.81
CA VAL A 401 4.13 -5.74 11.04
C VAL A 401 2.87 -4.90 10.85
N ASN A 402 1.79 -5.52 10.36
CA ASN A 402 0.51 -4.86 10.14
C ASN A 402 -0.06 -4.29 11.45
N ALA A 403 -0.06 -5.08 12.53
CA ALA A 403 -0.50 -4.61 13.84
C ALA A 403 0.34 -3.43 14.35
N SER A 404 1.65 -3.43 14.08
CA SER A 404 2.55 -2.34 14.47
C SER A 404 2.28 -1.05 13.68
N ILE A 405 2.00 -1.15 12.39
CA ILE A 405 1.61 -0.02 11.52
C ILE A 405 0.29 0.58 12.01
N GLU A 406 -0.69 -0.27 12.33
CA GLU A 406 -2.00 0.18 12.83
C GLU A 406 -1.90 0.80 14.22
N THR A 407 -1.05 0.26 15.08
CA THR A 407 -0.77 0.83 16.42
C THR A 407 -0.07 2.18 16.31
N ALA A 408 0.95 2.31 15.46
CA ALA A 408 1.63 3.57 15.22
C ALA A 408 0.69 4.62 14.60
N SER A 409 -0.20 4.21 13.70
CA SER A 409 -1.24 5.07 13.13
C SER A 409 -2.20 5.59 14.19
N LEU A 410 -2.70 4.70 15.07
CA LEU A 410 -3.58 5.09 16.16
C LEU A 410 -2.89 6.06 17.12
N ALA A 411 -1.64 5.78 17.53
CA ALA A 411 -0.88 6.65 18.41
C ALA A 411 -0.64 8.03 17.78
N PHE A 412 -0.31 8.07 16.48
CA PHE A 412 -0.19 9.31 15.72
C PHE A 412 -1.52 10.07 15.70
N TYR A 413 -2.65 9.41 15.42
CA TYR A 413 -3.95 10.06 15.38
C TYR A 413 -4.37 10.59 16.75
N VAL A 414 -4.19 9.81 17.83
CA VAL A 414 -4.45 10.28 19.19
C VAL A 414 -3.62 11.53 19.50
N PHE A 415 -2.33 11.53 19.16
CA PHE A 415 -1.46 12.69 19.35
C PHE A 415 -1.96 13.91 18.58
N VAL A 416 -2.26 13.78 17.29
CA VAL A 416 -2.72 14.89 16.45
C VAL A 416 -4.07 15.42 16.95
N PHE A 417 -5.05 14.56 17.17
CA PHE A 417 -6.39 14.99 17.54
C PHE A 417 -6.45 15.58 18.95
N TYR A 418 -5.62 15.10 19.88
CA TYR A 418 -5.53 15.69 21.21
C TYR A 418 -4.89 17.10 21.19
N ASN A 419 -3.84 17.30 20.41
CA ASN A 419 -3.14 18.58 20.34
C ASN A 419 -3.88 19.61 19.47
N PHE A 420 -4.65 19.18 18.48
CA PHE A 420 -5.38 20.03 17.54
C PHE A 420 -6.91 19.95 17.73
N GLN A 421 -7.36 19.70 18.96
CA GLN A 421 -8.79 19.75 19.31
C GLN A 421 -9.33 21.19 19.29
N PRO A 422 -10.64 21.38 19.02
CA PRO A 422 -11.28 22.69 19.00
C PRO A 422 -11.42 23.23 20.42
N VAL A 423 -10.51 24.09 20.85
CA VAL A 423 -10.52 24.75 22.18
C VAL A 423 -10.20 26.24 22.00
N GLU A 424 -10.93 27.12 22.70
CA GLU A 424 -10.87 28.59 22.56
C GLU A 424 -9.47 29.20 22.66
N LYS A 425 -8.57 28.60 23.46
CA LYS A 425 -7.16 29.04 23.60
C LYS A 425 -6.19 27.90 23.40
N ASN A 426 -6.36 27.14 22.32
CA ASN A 426 -5.39 26.09 22.00
C ASN A 426 -4.02 26.75 21.67
N PRO A 427 -2.92 26.42 22.38
CA PRO A 427 -1.59 26.99 22.12
C PRO A 427 -1.07 26.73 20.69
N TYR A 428 -1.58 25.69 20.03
CA TYR A 428 -1.31 25.38 18.63
C TYR A 428 -2.12 26.23 17.63
N LEU A 429 -3.25 26.81 18.07
CA LEU A 429 -4.23 27.51 17.20
C LEU A 429 -4.36 29.00 17.50
N TYR A 430 -3.99 29.48 18.70
CA TYR A 430 -4.17 30.87 19.10
C TYR A 430 -3.09 31.77 18.45
N VAL A 431 -3.46 32.35 17.31
CA VAL A 431 -2.88 33.57 16.73
C VAL A 431 -3.43 34.71 17.57
N GLY A 432 -2.59 35.43 18.31
CA GLY A 432 -3.11 36.44 19.23
C GLY A 432 -3.74 37.61 18.47
N ASP A 433 -4.67 38.31 19.11
CA ASP A 433 -5.50 39.38 18.52
C ASP A 433 -4.69 40.41 17.68
N ASP A 434 -3.42 40.65 18.01
CA ASP A 434 -2.52 41.56 17.26
C ASP A 434 -2.10 41.06 15.85
N GLU A 435 -1.99 39.74 15.65
CA GLU A 435 -1.62 39.14 14.35
C GLU A 435 -2.83 39.12 13.39
N GLU A 436 -4.05 39.03 13.93
CA GLU A 436 -5.30 39.11 13.19
C GLU A 436 -5.58 40.55 12.71
N GLU A 437 -5.24 41.55 13.53
CA GLU A 437 -5.28 42.98 13.19
C GLU A 437 -4.23 43.34 12.11
N ALA A 438 -3.01 42.80 12.21
CA ALA A 438 -1.96 43.03 11.22
C ALA A 438 -2.26 42.35 9.86
N ALA A 439 -2.80 41.13 9.88
CA ALA A 439 -3.25 40.43 8.68
C ALA A 439 -4.50 41.08 8.06
N GLY A 440 -5.41 41.61 8.89
CA GLY A 440 -6.54 42.44 8.46
C GLY A 440 -6.07 43.71 7.74
N GLY A 441 -5.07 44.41 8.30
CA GLY A 441 -4.49 45.61 7.69
C GLY A 441 -3.75 45.34 6.36
N GLN A 442 -3.09 44.19 6.22
CA GLN A 442 -2.48 43.80 4.92
C GLN A 442 -3.54 43.52 3.84
N LEU A 443 -4.64 42.87 4.19
CA LEU A 443 -5.75 42.61 3.27
C LEU A 443 -6.50 43.88 2.87
N GLU A 444 -6.66 44.85 3.79
CA GLU A 444 -7.22 46.17 3.46
C GLU A 444 -6.32 46.94 2.51
N MET A 445 -4.99 46.92 2.71
CA MET A 445 -4.04 47.56 1.79
C MET A 445 -4.03 46.90 0.40
N GLU A 446 -4.13 45.57 0.32
CA GLU A 446 -4.19 44.85 -0.96
C GLU A 446 -5.50 45.14 -1.70
N SER A 447 -6.63 45.20 -0.99
CA SER A 447 -7.93 45.59 -1.56
C SER A 447 -8.02 47.06 -1.98
N THR A 448 -7.28 47.95 -1.32
CA THR A 448 -7.22 49.39 -1.66
C THR A 448 -6.38 49.64 -2.92
N PHE A 449 -5.49 48.71 -3.29
CA PHE A 449 -4.65 48.82 -4.48
C PHE A 449 -5.31 48.21 -5.74
N GLU A 450 -6.42 47.48 -5.59
CA GLU A 450 -7.19 46.87 -6.68
C GLU A 450 -8.42 47.70 -7.14
N ILE A 451 -8.57 48.96 -6.69
CA ILE A 451 -9.65 49.87 -7.11
C ILE A 451 -9.17 50.88 -8.16
#